data_AF-A0A916MFV3-F1
#
_entry.id   AF-A0A916MFV3-F1
#
_cell.length_a   1.000
_cell.length_b   1.000
_cell.length_c   1.000
_cell.angle_alpha   90.00
_cell.angle_beta   90.00
_cell.angle_gamma   90.00
#
_symmetry.space_group_name_H-M   'P 1'
#
loop_
_entity.id
_entity.type
_entity.pdbx_description
1 polymer ?
#
loop_
_entity_poly.entity_id
_entity_poly.type
_entity_poly.pdbx_seq_one_letter_code
_entity_poly.pdbx_strand_id
1 'polypeptide(L)'
;MKPTDIAQPDYFHKVVDCQWACPAHTPVPEYIRLIAQGRYDDAYLVNWKSNVFPGILGRTCDRPCEPACRRVRVEEGSPEHRKAHAKPEAVAICRLKRAAADYKGDIRSRLPTPAAKGNGKRVALVGAGPASLTVARDLAPQGYHCVVFDGDPKAGGMMRTQIPKFRLPDRVIDEECGYVLDLGVEFRAGTRVDSMASLLADGYDAVFVGSGAPRGRDLDIPGRAEAA
;
A
#
# COMPACT_ATOMS: atom_id res chain seq x y z
N MET A 1 38.18 -1.27 1.40
CA MET A 1 36.73 -1.46 1.67
C MET A 1 36.63 -2.17 3.02
N LYS A 2 35.79 -1.72 3.97
CA LYS A 2 35.64 -2.45 5.24
C LYS A 2 34.93 -3.79 4.97
N PRO A 3 35.32 -4.89 5.63
CA PRO A 3 34.61 -6.17 5.53
C PRO A 3 33.13 -6.03 5.88
N THR A 4 32.30 -6.83 5.24
CA THR A 4 30.87 -6.94 5.55
C THR A 4 30.69 -7.49 6.97
N ASP A 5 30.00 -6.73 7.82
CA ASP A 5 29.66 -7.15 9.18
C ASP A 5 28.48 -8.13 9.10
N ILE A 6 28.75 -9.40 9.34
CA ILE A 6 27.77 -10.48 9.30
C ILE A 6 27.11 -10.75 10.66
N ALA A 7 27.55 -10.06 11.72
CA ALA A 7 27.03 -10.28 13.08
C ALA A 7 25.64 -9.66 13.28
N GLN A 8 25.25 -8.70 12.43
CA GLN A 8 23.92 -8.08 12.46
C GLN A 8 23.13 -8.42 11.19
N PRO A 9 22.01 -9.16 11.28
CA PRO A 9 21.18 -9.51 10.14
C PRO A 9 20.70 -8.29 9.32
N ASP A 10 20.45 -7.16 10.00
CA ASP A 10 20.03 -5.90 9.40
C ASP A 10 21.06 -5.33 8.41
N TYR A 11 22.34 -5.67 8.60
CA TYR A 11 23.41 -5.26 7.69
C TYR A 11 23.09 -5.71 6.25
N PHE A 12 22.65 -6.95 6.06
CA PHE A 12 22.35 -7.51 4.75
C PHE A 12 21.14 -6.85 4.08
N HIS A 13 20.14 -6.46 4.88
CA HIS A 13 19.00 -5.68 4.40
C HIS A 13 19.41 -4.25 3.99
N LYS A 14 20.34 -3.64 4.73
CA LYS A 14 20.88 -2.30 4.41
C LYS A 14 21.70 -2.26 3.12
N VAL A 15 22.20 -3.39 2.61
CA VAL A 15 22.95 -3.45 1.33
C VAL A 15 22.07 -3.05 0.12
N VAL A 16 20.75 -3.10 0.26
CA VAL A 16 19.77 -2.70 -0.77
C VAL A 16 19.06 -1.41 -0.35
N ASP A 17 19.74 -0.27 -0.51
CA ASP A 17 19.27 1.06 -0.08
C ASP A 17 17.80 1.37 -0.45
N CYS A 18 17.37 1.03 -1.67
CA CYS A 18 16.01 1.30 -2.13
C CYS A 18 14.95 0.43 -1.42
N GLN A 19 15.29 -0.79 -1.03
CA GLN A 19 14.42 -1.66 -0.23
C GLN A 19 14.43 -1.21 1.23
N TRP A 20 15.58 -0.81 1.77
CA TRP A 20 15.70 -0.28 3.12
C TRP A 20 14.89 1.02 3.31
N ALA A 21 14.94 1.93 2.33
CA ALA A 21 14.21 3.19 2.37
C ALA A 21 12.70 3.04 2.13
N CYS A 22 12.24 1.90 1.61
CA CYS A 22 10.82 1.63 1.45
C CYS A 22 10.20 1.25 2.80
N PRO A 23 9.15 1.93 3.29
CA PRO A 23 8.51 1.58 4.56
C PRO A 23 7.93 0.15 4.59
N ALA A 24 7.57 -0.38 3.42
CA ALA A 24 7.09 -1.75 3.27
C ALA A 24 8.21 -2.77 3.03
N HIS A 25 9.48 -2.34 3.03
CA HIS A 25 10.66 -3.16 2.70
C HIS A 25 10.49 -4.01 1.44
N THR A 26 9.83 -3.43 0.43
CA THR A 26 9.52 -4.12 -0.82
C THR A 26 10.80 -4.55 -1.52
N PRO A 27 10.87 -5.77 -2.07
CA PRO A 27 12.06 -6.28 -2.77
C PRO A 27 12.21 -5.61 -4.15
N VAL A 28 12.62 -4.34 -4.15
CA VAL A 28 12.73 -3.49 -5.34
C VAL A 28 13.56 -4.12 -6.46
N PRO A 29 14.78 -4.65 -6.20
CA PRO A 29 15.57 -5.23 -7.27
C PRO A 29 14.97 -6.50 -7.88
N GLU A 30 14.15 -7.24 -7.14
CA GLU A 30 13.55 -8.49 -7.61
C GLU A 30 12.48 -8.22 -8.65
N TYR A 31 11.48 -7.40 -8.31
CA TYR A 31 10.39 -7.12 -9.25
C TYR A 31 10.87 -6.33 -10.47
N ILE A 32 11.91 -5.51 -10.35
CA ILE A 32 12.49 -4.80 -11.50
C ILE A 32 13.11 -5.79 -12.50
N ARG A 33 13.79 -6.85 -12.01
CA ARG A 33 14.33 -7.90 -12.90
C ARG A 33 13.21 -8.67 -13.59
N LEU A 34 12.12 -8.95 -12.89
CA LEU A 34 10.94 -9.61 -13.47
C LEU A 34 10.29 -8.74 -14.55
N ILE A 35 10.17 -7.42 -14.33
CA ILE A 35 9.72 -6.47 -15.36
C ILE A 35 10.63 -6.51 -16.59
N ALA A 36 11.96 -6.49 -16.40
CA ALA A 36 12.92 -6.56 -17.50
C ALA A 36 12.81 -7.86 -18.32
N GLN A 37 12.29 -8.93 -17.72
CA GLN A 37 12.01 -10.21 -18.38
C GLN A 37 10.61 -10.29 -18.99
N GLY A 38 9.81 -9.21 -18.95
CA GLY A 38 8.42 -9.20 -19.40
C GLY A 38 7.45 -9.97 -18.48
N ARG A 39 7.90 -10.38 -17.29
CA ARG A 39 7.13 -11.17 -16.32
C ARG A 39 6.34 -10.26 -15.37
N TYR A 40 5.40 -9.51 -15.92
CA TYR A 40 4.65 -8.49 -15.18
C TYR A 40 3.79 -9.07 -14.05
N ASP A 41 3.15 -10.21 -14.26
CA ASP A 41 2.35 -10.89 -13.23
C ASP A 41 3.19 -11.26 -12.00
N ASP A 42 4.38 -11.80 -12.24
CA ASP A 42 5.32 -12.18 -11.18
C ASP A 42 5.85 -10.94 -10.46
N ALA A 43 6.19 -9.89 -11.22
CA ALA A 43 6.62 -8.61 -10.66
C ALA A 43 5.53 -7.96 -9.78
N TYR A 44 4.27 -8.06 -10.21
CA TYR A 44 3.14 -7.56 -9.43
C TYR A 44 2.98 -8.37 -8.14
N LEU A 45 3.03 -9.69 -8.18
CA LEU A 45 2.86 -10.54 -7.00
C LEU A 45 4.01 -10.41 -6.00
N VAL A 46 5.25 -10.23 -6.48
CA VAL A 46 6.40 -9.89 -5.63
C VAL A 46 6.16 -8.56 -4.90
N ASN A 47 5.63 -7.55 -5.59
CA ASN A 47 5.21 -6.31 -4.93
C ASN A 47 4.07 -6.55 -3.94
N TRP A 48 3.07 -7.34 -4.32
CA TRP A 48 1.86 -7.60 -3.55
C TRP A 48 2.15 -8.27 -2.20
N LYS A 49 3.21 -9.07 -2.12
CA LYS A 49 3.65 -9.69 -0.85
C LYS A 49 3.89 -8.66 0.24
N SER A 50 4.61 -7.58 -0.09
CA SER A 50 4.99 -6.51 0.85
C SER A 50 4.04 -5.31 0.84
N ASN A 51 3.49 -4.97 -0.33
CA ASN A 51 2.58 -3.86 -0.52
C ASN A 51 1.17 -4.39 -0.75
N VAL A 52 0.19 -3.96 0.04
CA VAL A 52 -1.20 -4.39 -0.14
C VAL A 52 -1.82 -3.85 -1.44
N PHE A 53 -1.36 -2.68 -1.91
CA PHE A 53 -1.89 -2.01 -3.10
C PHE A 53 -0.79 -1.60 -4.11
N PRO A 54 -0.13 -2.55 -4.81
CA PRO A 54 0.95 -2.22 -5.74
C PRO A 54 0.57 -1.23 -6.85
N GLY A 55 -0.61 -1.39 -7.45
CA GLY A 55 -1.14 -0.55 -8.52
C GLY A 55 -1.48 0.86 -8.07
N ILE A 56 -2.07 1.00 -6.88
CA ILE A 56 -2.30 2.30 -6.23
C ILE A 56 -0.95 2.95 -5.90
N LEU A 57 -0.03 2.24 -5.24
CA LEU A 57 1.28 2.77 -4.87
C LEU A 57 2.16 3.11 -6.08
N GLY A 58 2.01 2.42 -7.22
CA GLY A 58 2.69 2.80 -8.46
C GLY A 58 2.29 4.19 -8.99
N ARG A 59 1.20 4.76 -8.46
CA ARG A 59 0.61 6.04 -8.89
C ARG A 59 0.76 7.14 -7.85
N THR A 60 0.72 6.78 -6.57
CA THR A 60 0.58 7.75 -5.47
C THR A 60 1.71 7.70 -4.44
N CYS A 61 2.63 6.75 -4.52
CA CYS A 61 3.74 6.66 -3.58
C CYS A 61 4.64 7.91 -3.63
N ASP A 62 5.09 8.37 -2.46
CA ASP A 62 6.06 9.46 -2.27
C ASP A 62 7.50 9.07 -2.64
N ARG A 63 7.71 7.80 -3.01
CA ARG A 63 8.95 7.27 -3.59
C ARG A 63 10.20 7.44 -2.71
N PRO A 64 10.16 7.13 -1.40
CA PRO A 64 11.34 7.24 -0.54
C PRO A 64 12.51 6.35 -1.01
N CYS A 65 12.21 5.32 -1.81
CA CYS A 65 13.19 4.42 -2.41
C CYS A 65 14.00 5.04 -3.58
N GLU A 66 13.50 6.07 -4.26
CA GLU A 66 14.19 6.67 -5.42
C GLU A 66 15.38 7.54 -4.99
N PRO A 67 15.26 8.46 -4.00
CA PRO A 67 16.41 9.21 -3.48
C PRO A 67 17.50 8.31 -2.90
N ALA A 68 17.14 7.17 -2.30
CA ALA A 68 18.08 6.21 -1.76
C ALA A 68 18.72 5.30 -2.83
N CYS A 69 18.28 5.36 -4.08
CA CYS A 69 18.71 4.42 -5.11
C CYS A 69 20.23 4.51 -5.36
N ARG A 70 20.94 3.38 -5.30
CA ARG A 70 22.38 3.31 -5.61
C ARG A 70 22.74 3.83 -7.01
N ARG A 71 21.79 3.86 -7.95
CA ARG A 71 22.01 4.44 -9.29
C ARG A 71 22.39 5.92 -9.22
N VAL A 72 21.85 6.66 -8.26
CA VAL A 72 22.20 8.06 -8.00
C VAL A 72 23.71 8.22 -7.82
N ARG A 73 24.33 7.36 -6.99
CA ARG A 73 25.78 7.39 -6.72
C ARG A 73 26.63 7.06 -7.95
N VAL A 74 26.11 6.21 -8.84
CA VAL A 74 26.80 5.84 -10.09
C VAL A 74 26.77 7.02 -11.07
N GLU A 75 25.62 7.68 -11.21
CA GLU A 75 25.47 8.88 -12.04
C GLU A 75 26.38 10.02 -11.54
N GLU A 76 26.41 10.30 -10.23
CA GLU A 76 27.32 11.29 -9.62
C GLU A 76 28.81 10.99 -9.88
N GLY A 77 29.14 9.70 -9.99
CA GLY A 77 30.48 9.22 -10.29
C GLY A 77 30.88 9.35 -11.77
N SER A 78 29.92 9.48 -12.69
CA SER A 78 30.17 9.46 -14.12
C SER A 78 30.86 10.75 -14.61
N PRO A 79 31.94 10.66 -15.41
CA PRO A 79 32.61 11.83 -15.99
C PRO A 79 31.68 12.71 -16.84
N GLU A 80 30.70 12.10 -17.51
CA GLU A 80 29.72 12.80 -18.36
C GLU A 80 28.77 13.64 -17.51
N HIS A 81 28.29 13.08 -16.39
CA HIS A 81 27.38 13.78 -15.48
C HIS A 81 28.06 14.94 -14.76
N ARG A 82 29.32 14.75 -14.35
CA ARG A 82 30.13 15.80 -13.70
C ARG A 82 30.38 16.99 -14.62
N LYS A 83 30.57 16.76 -15.92
CA LYS A 83 30.74 17.84 -16.91
C LYS A 83 29.44 18.57 -17.19
N ALA A 84 28.31 17.86 -17.17
CA ALA A 84 27.00 18.42 -17.48
C ALA A 84 26.34 19.16 -16.31
N HIS A 85 26.87 19.05 -15.09
CA HIS A 85 26.21 19.53 -13.85
C HIS A 85 24.74 19.08 -13.74
N ALA A 86 24.43 17.92 -14.32
CA ALA A 86 23.07 17.40 -14.37
C ALA A 86 22.69 16.79 -13.01
N LYS A 87 21.40 16.86 -12.66
CA LYS A 87 20.89 16.19 -11.48
C LYS A 87 21.04 14.67 -11.65
N PRO A 88 21.61 13.93 -10.69
CA PRO A 88 21.70 12.47 -10.76
C PRO A 88 20.33 11.82 -10.88
N GLU A 89 20.20 10.85 -11.78
CA GLU A 89 18.94 10.16 -12.02
C GLU A 89 18.87 8.84 -11.23
N ALA A 90 17.77 8.68 -10.50
CA ALA A 90 17.42 7.42 -9.88
C ALA A 90 16.66 6.53 -10.87
N VAL A 91 16.64 5.23 -10.60
CA VAL A 91 15.67 4.35 -11.27
C VAL A 91 14.26 4.83 -10.92
N ALA A 92 13.37 4.93 -11.91
CA ALA A 92 11.97 5.30 -11.71
C ALA A 92 11.15 4.14 -11.11
N ILE A 93 11.51 3.74 -9.89
CA ILE A 93 11.00 2.59 -9.15
C ILE A 93 9.47 2.62 -9.03
N CYS A 94 8.88 3.79 -8.76
CA CYS A 94 7.43 3.94 -8.67
C CYS A 94 6.74 3.71 -10.01
N ARG A 95 7.32 4.20 -11.11
CA ARG A 95 6.78 4.00 -12.46
C ARG A 95 6.92 2.54 -12.91
N LEU A 96 7.99 1.85 -12.53
CA LEU A 96 8.16 0.42 -12.77
C LEU A 96 7.13 -0.40 -12.00
N LYS A 97 6.82 -0.03 -10.74
CA LYS A 97 5.72 -0.64 -9.98
C LYS A 97 4.37 -0.46 -10.70
N ARG A 98 4.11 0.74 -11.22
CA ARG A 98 2.93 0.97 -12.08
C ARG A 98 2.95 0.12 -13.34
N ALA A 99 4.09 -0.01 -14.02
CA ALA A 99 4.20 -0.84 -15.22
C ALA A 99 3.85 -2.31 -14.90
N ALA A 100 4.35 -2.87 -13.80
CA ALA A 100 3.94 -4.21 -13.35
C ALA A 100 2.43 -4.33 -13.15
N ALA A 101 1.78 -3.32 -12.54
CA ALA A 101 0.34 -3.33 -12.34
C ALA A 101 -0.49 -3.08 -13.61
N ASP A 102 0.01 -2.28 -14.55
CA ASP A 102 -0.71 -1.93 -15.80
C ASP A 102 -0.57 -3.01 -16.88
N TYR A 103 0.52 -3.78 -16.87
CA TYR A 103 0.80 -4.83 -17.86
C TYR A 103 0.59 -6.26 -17.36
N LYS A 104 0.21 -6.47 -16.10
CA LYS A 104 -0.16 -7.81 -15.61
C LYS A 104 -1.43 -8.33 -16.30
N GLY A 105 -1.52 -9.64 -16.44
CA GLY A 105 -2.76 -10.35 -16.73
C GLY A 105 -3.67 -10.48 -15.50
N ASP A 106 -4.59 -11.43 -15.55
CA ASP A 106 -5.41 -11.77 -14.38
C ASP A 106 -4.60 -12.61 -13.39
N ILE A 107 -4.46 -12.09 -12.17
CA ILE A 107 -3.67 -12.70 -11.10
C ILE A 107 -4.54 -13.32 -10.00
N ARG A 108 -5.88 -13.28 -10.14
CA ARG A 108 -6.80 -13.76 -9.09
C ARG A 108 -6.55 -15.21 -8.67
N SER A 109 -6.30 -16.09 -9.63
CA SER A 109 -5.98 -17.51 -9.36
C SER A 109 -4.66 -17.71 -8.61
N ARG A 110 -3.83 -16.67 -8.52
CA ARG A 110 -2.51 -16.68 -7.86
C ARG A 110 -2.53 -15.93 -6.53
N LEU A 111 -3.60 -15.22 -6.21
CA LEU A 111 -3.79 -14.58 -4.90
C LEU A 111 -4.17 -15.63 -3.84
N PRO A 112 -3.94 -15.34 -2.56
CA PRO A 112 -4.49 -16.15 -1.49
C PRO A 112 -5.99 -16.33 -1.67
N THR A 113 -6.50 -17.52 -1.37
CA THR A 113 -7.93 -17.76 -1.31
C THR A 113 -8.44 -17.53 0.11
N PRO A 114 -9.75 -17.28 0.29
CA PRO A 114 -10.37 -17.34 1.60
C PRO A 114 -10.00 -18.62 2.35
N ALA A 115 -9.87 -18.55 3.67
CA ALA A 115 -9.60 -19.72 4.49
C ALA A 115 -10.76 -20.73 4.37
N ALA A 116 -10.44 -22.00 4.11
CA ALA A 116 -11.46 -23.05 3.97
C ALA A 116 -12.27 -23.29 5.25
N LYS A 117 -11.69 -22.99 6.42
CA LYS A 117 -12.34 -23.07 7.73
C LYS A 117 -12.04 -21.81 8.52
N GLY A 118 -13.06 -21.24 9.13
CA GLY A 118 -12.88 -20.15 10.09
C GLY A 118 -12.17 -20.63 11.35
N ASN A 119 -11.36 -19.77 11.96
CA ASN A 119 -10.69 -20.04 13.24
C ASN A 119 -11.57 -19.71 14.45
N GLY A 120 -12.83 -19.33 14.22
CA GLY A 120 -13.82 -18.99 15.25
C GLY A 120 -13.69 -17.59 15.82
N LYS A 121 -12.76 -16.76 15.33
CA LYS A 121 -12.51 -15.40 15.83
C LYS A 121 -13.05 -14.33 14.88
N ARG A 122 -13.71 -13.32 15.46
CA ARG A 122 -14.34 -12.20 14.73
C ARG A 122 -13.59 -10.91 15.00
N VAL A 123 -13.26 -10.17 13.95
CA VAL A 123 -12.52 -8.91 14.03
C VAL A 123 -13.32 -7.80 13.36
N ALA A 124 -13.62 -6.73 14.09
CA ALA A 124 -14.21 -5.52 13.52
C ALA A 124 -13.11 -4.55 13.09
N LEU A 125 -13.24 -3.99 11.90
CA LEU A 125 -12.30 -3.06 11.28
C LEU A 125 -13.05 -1.77 10.99
N VAL A 126 -12.70 -0.68 11.67
CA VAL A 126 -13.37 0.63 11.52
C VAL A 126 -12.66 1.45 10.46
N GLY A 127 -13.38 1.83 9.40
CA GLY A 127 -12.87 2.43 8.17
C GLY A 127 -12.39 1.38 7.17
N ALA A 128 -12.67 1.58 5.88
CA ALA A 128 -12.24 0.79 4.73
C ALA A 128 -11.10 1.48 3.97
N GLY A 129 -10.23 2.19 4.68
CA GLY A 129 -9.00 2.75 4.14
C GLY A 129 -7.85 1.72 4.05
N PRO A 130 -6.67 2.13 3.57
CA PRO A 130 -5.53 1.24 3.38
C PRO A 130 -5.13 0.45 4.63
N ALA A 131 -5.22 1.06 5.81
CA ALA A 131 -4.84 0.44 7.08
C ALA A 131 -5.72 -0.78 7.41
N SER A 132 -7.04 -0.59 7.49
CA SER A 132 -7.97 -1.68 7.81
C SER A 132 -8.01 -2.77 6.73
N LEU A 133 -7.91 -2.39 5.46
CA LEU A 133 -7.84 -3.37 4.36
C LEU A 133 -6.54 -4.18 4.41
N THR A 134 -5.43 -3.60 4.88
CA THR A 134 -4.19 -4.37 5.13
C THR A 134 -4.41 -5.41 6.23
N VAL A 135 -5.03 -5.01 7.34
CA VAL A 135 -5.38 -5.94 8.43
C VAL A 135 -6.30 -7.05 7.92
N ALA A 136 -7.33 -6.72 7.16
CA ALA A 136 -8.25 -7.70 6.58
C ALA A 136 -7.52 -8.68 5.66
N ARG A 137 -6.64 -8.17 4.78
CA ARG A 137 -5.85 -8.97 3.83
C ARG A 137 -4.96 -9.98 4.52
N ASP A 138 -4.38 -9.62 5.67
CA ASP A 138 -3.49 -10.51 6.42
C ASP A 138 -4.26 -11.52 7.28
N LEU A 139 -5.40 -11.12 7.86
CA LEU A 139 -6.17 -11.96 8.78
C LEU A 139 -7.15 -12.91 8.07
N ALA A 140 -7.78 -12.50 6.97
CA ALA A 140 -8.79 -13.33 6.29
C ALA A 140 -8.23 -14.69 5.81
N PRO A 141 -7.03 -14.79 5.20
CA PRO A 141 -6.42 -16.07 4.84
C PRO A 141 -6.09 -16.97 6.04
N GLN A 142 -6.00 -16.40 7.25
CA GLN A 142 -5.77 -17.14 8.50
C GLN A 142 -7.08 -17.62 9.17
N GLY A 143 -8.23 -17.39 8.54
CA GLY A 143 -9.54 -17.86 9.00
C GLY A 143 -10.27 -16.92 9.96
N TYR A 144 -9.78 -15.69 10.16
CA TYR A 144 -10.50 -14.68 10.93
C TYR A 144 -11.70 -14.14 10.15
N HIS A 145 -12.85 -14.06 10.81
CA HIS A 145 -14.02 -13.40 10.26
C HIS A 145 -13.87 -11.88 10.39
N CYS A 146 -13.42 -11.23 9.31
CA CYS A 146 -13.18 -9.79 9.27
C CYS A 146 -14.42 -9.04 8.77
N VAL A 147 -14.89 -8.07 9.56
CA VAL A 147 -15.99 -7.17 9.20
C VAL A 147 -15.46 -5.74 9.12
N VAL A 148 -15.50 -5.14 7.92
CA VAL A 148 -15.08 -3.76 7.68
C VAL A 148 -16.30 -2.86 7.65
N PHE A 149 -16.31 -1.85 8.50
CA PHE A 149 -17.33 -0.81 8.57
C PHE A 149 -16.81 0.47 7.94
N ASP A 150 -17.52 1.06 6.99
CA ASP A 150 -17.19 2.39 6.47
C ASP A 150 -18.46 3.19 6.20
N GLY A 151 -18.40 4.50 6.45
CA GLY A 151 -19.50 5.42 6.14
C GLY A 151 -19.64 5.69 4.64
N ASP A 152 -18.58 5.47 3.85
CA ASP A 152 -18.59 5.60 2.41
C ASP A 152 -19.24 4.37 1.73
N PRO A 153 -19.83 4.55 0.53
CA PRO A 153 -20.45 3.45 -0.22
C PRO A 153 -19.45 2.45 -0.82
N LYS A 154 -18.16 2.81 -0.89
CA LYS A 154 -17.11 1.96 -1.48
C LYS A 154 -15.84 2.01 -0.66
N ALA A 155 -15.18 0.86 -0.53
CA ALA A 155 -13.86 0.75 0.10
C ALA A 155 -12.80 1.59 -0.61
N GLY A 156 -11.82 2.08 0.16
CA GLY A 156 -10.70 2.86 -0.30
C GLY A 156 -10.41 4.07 0.58
N GLY A 157 -11.38 4.56 1.36
CA GLY A 157 -11.20 5.73 2.22
C GLY A 157 -10.54 6.91 1.48
N MET A 158 -9.53 7.54 2.08
CA MET A 158 -8.88 8.74 1.50
C MET A 158 -8.21 8.52 0.15
N MET A 159 -7.71 7.32 -0.18
CA MET A 159 -7.17 7.10 -1.53
C MET A 159 -8.25 7.18 -2.61
N ARG A 160 -9.52 6.91 -2.26
CA ARG A 160 -10.67 7.12 -3.14
C ARG A 160 -11.20 8.55 -3.08
N THR A 161 -11.37 9.11 -1.89
CA THR A 161 -12.09 10.38 -1.72
C THR A 161 -11.24 11.62 -1.93
N GLN A 162 -9.91 11.53 -1.78
CA GLN A 162 -9.02 12.70 -1.80
C GLN A 162 -8.06 12.73 -2.99
N ILE A 163 -7.69 11.58 -3.55
CA ILE A 163 -6.73 11.54 -4.65
C ILE A 163 -7.46 11.77 -5.98
N PRO A 164 -7.06 12.78 -6.79
CA PRO A 164 -7.74 13.06 -8.04
C PRO A 164 -7.70 11.88 -9.03
N LYS A 165 -8.81 11.65 -9.75
CA LYS A 165 -8.98 10.51 -10.68
C LYS A 165 -7.93 10.42 -11.78
N PHE A 166 -7.42 11.56 -12.25
CA PHE A 166 -6.35 11.59 -13.25
C PHE A 166 -5.01 11.05 -12.72
N ARG A 167 -4.81 11.10 -11.40
CA ARG A 167 -3.64 10.53 -10.72
C ARG A 167 -3.90 9.08 -10.33
N LEU A 168 -5.06 8.79 -9.73
CA LEU A 168 -5.47 7.47 -9.31
C LEU A 168 -6.87 7.13 -9.83
N PRO A 169 -7.00 6.36 -10.93
CA PRO A 169 -8.29 6.00 -11.48
C PRO A 169 -9.09 5.06 -10.56
N ASP A 170 -10.39 5.29 -10.44
CA ASP A 170 -11.31 4.47 -9.62
C ASP A 170 -11.22 2.97 -9.93
N ARG A 171 -11.02 2.60 -11.21
CA ARG A 171 -10.86 1.19 -11.63
C ARG A 171 -9.70 0.47 -10.96
N VAL A 172 -8.61 1.19 -10.63
CA VAL A 172 -7.44 0.62 -9.96
C VAL A 172 -7.75 0.40 -8.48
N ILE A 173 -8.48 1.33 -7.87
CA ILE A 173 -8.95 1.20 -6.48
C ILE A 173 -9.95 0.05 -6.37
N ASP A 174 -10.93 -0.01 -7.28
CA ASP A 174 -11.95 -1.06 -7.30
C ASP A 174 -11.29 -2.45 -7.48
N GLU A 175 -10.29 -2.59 -8.35
CA GLU A 175 -9.54 -3.83 -8.53
C GLU A 175 -8.79 -4.25 -7.25
N GLU A 176 -7.93 -3.39 -6.69
CA GLU A 176 -7.06 -3.80 -5.58
C GLU A 176 -7.78 -3.87 -4.23
N CYS A 177 -8.80 -3.04 -3.99
CA CYS A 177 -9.71 -3.25 -2.86
C CYS A 177 -10.51 -4.54 -3.04
N GLY A 178 -10.95 -4.83 -4.27
CA GLY A 178 -11.65 -6.08 -4.61
C GLY A 178 -10.83 -7.31 -4.24
N TYR A 179 -9.54 -7.34 -4.54
CA TYR A 179 -8.65 -8.44 -4.13
C TYR A 179 -8.64 -8.72 -2.63
N VAL A 180 -8.80 -7.70 -1.80
CA VAL A 180 -8.89 -7.85 -0.35
C VAL A 180 -10.29 -8.32 0.06
N LEU A 181 -11.33 -7.73 -0.50
CA LEU A 181 -12.72 -8.08 -0.17
C LEU A 181 -13.06 -9.51 -0.59
N ASP A 182 -12.55 -9.95 -1.74
CA ASP A 182 -12.71 -11.29 -2.31
C ASP A 182 -12.08 -12.39 -1.42
N LEU A 183 -11.31 -12.04 -0.39
CA LEU A 183 -10.81 -12.97 0.64
C LEU A 183 -11.89 -13.42 1.65
N GLY A 184 -13.16 -13.08 1.40
CA GLY A 184 -14.27 -13.37 2.30
C GLY A 184 -14.44 -12.32 3.41
N VAL A 185 -13.97 -11.10 3.18
CA VAL A 185 -14.11 -9.98 4.12
C VAL A 185 -15.52 -9.40 3.97
N GLU A 186 -16.26 -9.32 5.07
CA GLU A 186 -17.60 -8.70 5.08
C GLU A 186 -17.43 -7.17 5.05
N PHE A 187 -17.95 -6.52 4.01
CA PHE A 187 -17.92 -5.06 3.88
C PHE A 187 -19.31 -4.46 4.16
N ARG A 188 -19.42 -3.68 5.24
CA ARG A 188 -20.60 -2.92 5.62
C ARG A 188 -20.44 -1.47 5.17
N ALA A 189 -20.79 -1.22 3.91
CA ALA A 189 -20.82 0.11 3.31
C ALA A 189 -21.89 1.00 3.96
N GLY A 190 -21.71 2.31 3.92
CA GLY A 190 -22.68 3.28 4.46
C GLY A 190 -22.90 3.18 5.98
N THR A 191 -22.05 2.44 6.70
CA THR A 191 -22.18 2.18 8.14
C THR A 191 -21.08 2.89 8.89
N ARG A 192 -21.37 4.11 9.35
CA ARG A 192 -20.48 4.88 10.20
C ARG A 192 -20.53 4.35 11.64
N VAL A 193 -19.35 4.11 12.23
CA VAL A 193 -19.24 3.76 13.65
C VAL A 193 -19.24 5.04 14.48
N ASP A 194 -20.37 5.35 15.09
CA ASP A 194 -20.53 6.55 15.94
C ASP A 194 -20.26 6.29 17.43
N SER A 195 -20.26 5.02 17.87
CA SER A 195 -20.03 4.64 19.26
C SER A 195 -19.13 3.43 19.36
N MET A 196 -17.95 3.63 19.95
CA MET A 196 -17.04 2.53 20.25
C MET A 196 -17.60 1.59 21.32
N ALA A 197 -18.37 2.13 22.28
CA ALA A 197 -19.02 1.32 23.31
C ALA A 197 -20.03 0.33 22.71
N SER A 198 -20.83 0.76 21.72
CA SER A 198 -21.74 -0.13 20.99
C SER A 198 -20.98 -1.20 20.22
N LEU A 199 -19.92 -0.81 19.49
CA LEU A 199 -19.14 -1.77 18.70
C LEU A 199 -18.46 -2.84 19.57
N LEU A 200 -17.97 -2.45 20.75
CA LEU A 200 -17.38 -3.39 21.71
C LEU A 200 -18.42 -4.34 22.34
N ALA A 201 -19.68 -3.91 22.44
CA ALA A 201 -20.78 -4.74 22.93
C ALA A 201 -21.24 -5.82 21.91
N ASP A 202 -20.94 -5.67 20.62
CA ASP A 202 -21.33 -6.59 19.54
C ASP A 202 -20.57 -7.95 19.54
N GLY A 203 -19.70 -8.18 20.54
CA GLY A 203 -19.05 -9.46 20.76
C GLY A 203 -17.97 -9.81 19.72
N TYR A 204 -17.24 -8.82 19.23
CA TYR A 204 -16.01 -9.04 18.44
C TYR A 204 -14.85 -9.42 19.38
N ASP A 205 -14.00 -10.35 18.95
CA ASP A 205 -12.79 -10.73 19.70
C ASP A 205 -11.71 -9.64 19.64
N ALA A 206 -11.70 -8.84 18.58
CA ALA A 206 -10.80 -7.70 18.43
C ALA A 206 -11.43 -6.58 17.59
N VAL A 207 -10.99 -5.35 17.85
CA VAL A 207 -11.36 -4.16 17.06
C VAL A 207 -10.09 -3.45 16.61
N PHE A 208 -10.00 -3.15 15.31
CA PHE A 208 -8.97 -2.29 14.74
C PHE A 208 -9.58 -0.97 14.27
N VAL A 209 -8.99 0.16 14.66
CA VAL A 209 -9.48 1.49 14.30
C VAL A 209 -8.57 2.09 13.22
N GLY A 210 -9.03 2.07 11.98
CA GLY A 210 -8.36 2.62 10.80
C GLY A 210 -9.18 3.72 10.11
N SER A 211 -9.95 4.51 10.88
CA SER A 211 -10.88 5.53 10.36
C SER A 211 -10.22 6.76 9.72
N GLY A 212 -8.89 6.90 9.85
CA GLY A 212 -8.14 8.05 9.37
C GLY A 212 -8.46 9.35 10.11
N ALA A 213 -8.10 10.48 9.50
CA ALA A 213 -8.30 11.83 10.05
C ALA A 213 -9.08 12.72 9.06
N PRO A 214 -10.40 12.48 8.86
CA PRO A 214 -11.19 13.15 7.82
C PRO A 214 -11.45 14.64 8.09
N ARG A 215 -11.28 15.10 9.33
CA ARG A 215 -11.51 16.50 9.70
C ARG A 215 -10.30 17.35 9.32
N GLY A 216 -10.52 18.33 8.44
CA GLY A 216 -9.52 19.35 8.10
C GLY A 216 -9.22 20.27 9.28
N ARG A 217 -8.13 21.04 9.16
CA ARG A 217 -7.83 22.12 10.12
C ARG A 217 -8.80 23.26 9.90
N ASP A 218 -9.36 23.77 11.00
CA ASP A 218 -10.14 24.99 10.94
C ASP A 218 -9.24 26.23 10.85
N LEU A 219 -9.76 27.32 10.29
CA LEU A 219 -9.06 28.60 10.18
C LEU A 219 -9.71 29.62 11.11
N ASP A 220 -8.90 30.43 11.78
CA ASP A 220 -9.39 31.55 12.58
C ASP A 220 -9.21 32.86 11.79
N ILE A 221 -10.18 33.15 10.92
CA ILE A 221 -10.18 34.34 10.06
C ILE A 221 -11.57 35.00 10.02
N PRO A 222 -11.66 36.34 9.88
CA PRO A 222 -12.94 37.02 9.69
C PRO A 222 -13.74 36.43 8.51
N GLY A 223 -15.04 36.18 8.70
CA GLY A 223 -15.92 35.62 7.66
C GLY A 223 -15.97 34.09 7.60
N ARG A 224 -15.17 33.36 8.40
CA ARG A 224 -15.10 31.90 8.35
C ARG A 224 -16.33 31.21 8.94
N ALA A 225 -16.97 31.77 9.95
CA ALA A 225 -18.17 31.16 10.54
C ALA A 225 -19.39 31.32 9.61
N GLU A 226 -19.44 32.41 8.86
CA GLU A 226 -20.52 32.76 7.94
C GLU A 226 -20.45 31.97 6.62
N ALA A 227 -19.26 31.52 6.22
CA ALA A 227 -19.02 30.80 4.98
C ALA A 227 -19.09 29.26 5.11
N ALA A 228 -19.23 28.72 6.33
CA ALA A 228 -19.22 27.28 6.62
C ALA A 228 -20.63 26.70 6.78
#